data_AF-A0A2K8VES5-F1
#
_entry.id   AF-A0A2K8VES5-F1
#
_cell.length_a   1.000
_cell.length_b   1.000
_cell.length_c   1.000
_cell.angle_alpha   90.00
_cell.angle_beta   90.00
_cell.angle_gamma   90.00
#
_symmetry.space_group_name_H-M   'P 1'
#
loop_
_entity.id
_entity.type
_entity.pdbx_description
1 polymer ?
#
loop_
_entity_poly.entity_id
_entity_poly.type
_entity_poly.pdbx_seq_one_letter_code
_entity_poly.pdbx_strand_id
1 'polypeptide(L)'
;MRKFIAAVTFLFSVNLGFSQKVIYDTKSFGDCEAIEANVSSQKFSIYIAQKELREGYGGRYELSGGQPITDNVNPPNNFVFMMDVNFKNGLKFPIEEKDSVYVSLSNVKKGYDDDMNMRKQIESKNYNRIEKEKQNFEISKKSVQDQIKELTKKFQAGKISTDEFGDKLKELSDPLLKQVETSYFGNIAFIEPEEKTTYSINFVNTYEQIESQAFSGILHIKKFNKDELVVSFSGNHMVNCLAKRAATSREEEEKCKANKSCLMKEFYVLREGNVTGNINVKLKKFNDYR
;
A
#
# COMPACT_ATOMS: atom_id res chain seq x y z
N MET A 1 9.49 -73.51 14.52
CA MET A 1 8.91 -72.90 13.29
C MET A 1 7.99 -71.78 13.75
N ARG A 2 8.37 -70.49 13.56
CA ARG A 2 7.97 -69.65 12.39
C ARG A 2 6.43 -69.62 12.29
N LYS A 3 5.69 -68.52 12.42
CA LYS A 3 5.88 -67.08 12.12
C LYS A 3 4.86 -66.30 13.00
N PHE A 4 5.18 -65.21 13.69
CA PHE A 4 5.42 -63.83 13.20
C PHE A 4 4.30 -63.27 12.32
N ILE A 5 3.99 -61.98 12.56
CA ILE A 5 3.14 -61.04 11.79
C ILE A 5 1.69 -60.97 12.29
N ALA A 6 1.12 -59.84 12.69
CA ALA A 6 1.67 -58.53 13.00
C ALA A 6 0.61 -57.84 13.86
N ALA A 7 1.06 -57.25 14.97
CA ALA A 7 0.34 -56.14 15.58
C ALA A 7 0.26 -55.04 14.52
N VAL A 8 -0.92 -54.86 13.92
CA VAL A 8 -1.22 -53.65 13.16
C VAL A 8 -1.39 -52.55 14.19
N THR A 9 -0.24 -51.99 14.55
CA THR A 9 -0.08 -50.68 15.14
C THR A 9 -0.77 -49.71 14.19
N PHE A 10 -2.07 -49.49 14.39
CA PHE A 10 -2.75 -48.35 13.82
C PHE A 10 -2.25 -47.14 14.63
N LEU A 11 -1.03 -46.72 14.28
CA LEU A 11 -0.56 -45.37 14.49
C LEU A 11 -1.56 -44.47 13.78
N PHE A 12 -2.64 -44.11 14.46
CA PHE A 12 -3.23 -42.81 14.28
C PHE A 12 -2.15 -41.83 14.72
N SER A 13 -1.22 -41.56 13.82
CA SER A 13 -0.50 -40.30 13.77
C SER A 13 -1.56 -39.22 13.67
N VAL A 14 -2.01 -38.77 14.85
CA VAL A 14 -2.63 -37.46 15.01
C VAL A 14 -1.53 -36.51 14.55
N ASN A 15 -1.50 -36.23 13.24
CA ASN A 15 -0.96 -34.99 12.76
C ASN A 15 -1.82 -33.93 13.48
N LEU A 16 -1.35 -33.50 14.65
CA LEU A 16 -1.65 -32.19 15.21
C LEU A 16 -1.06 -31.20 14.22
N GLY A 17 -1.70 -31.11 13.05
CA GLY A 17 -1.38 -30.18 12.01
C GLY A 17 -1.56 -28.82 12.65
N PHE A 18 -0.48 -28.05 12.68
CA PHE A 18 -0.57 -26.63 12.96
C PHE A 18 -1.69 -26.07 12.07
N SER A 19 -2.81 -25.71 12.68
CA SER A 19 -3.92 -25.09 11.96
C SER A 19 -3.47 -23.69 11.59
N GLN A 20 -3.26 -23.46 10.30
CA GLN A 20 -3.01 -22.14 9.76
C GLN A 20 -4.20 -21.24 10.13
N LYS A 21 -3.91 -20.10 10.77
CA LYS A 21 -4.94 -19.15 11.19
C LYS A 21 -4.59 -17.77 10.67
N VAL A 22 -5.41 -17.24 9.78
CA VAL A 22 -5.32 -15.86 9.29
C VAL A 22 -6.68 -15.22 9.49
N ILE A 23 -6.75 -14.32 10.46
CA ILE A 23 -7.97 -13.60 10.80
C ILE A 23 -7.72 -12.11 10.65
N TYR A 24 -8.57 -11.47 9.85
CA TYR A 24 -8.69 -10.02 9.74
C TYR A 24 -10.09 -9.62 10.20
N ASP A 25 -10.17 -9.06 11.40
CA ASP A 25 -11.40 -8.75 12.12
C ASP A 25 -12.32 -9.98 12.24
N THR A 26 -13.51 -9.93 11.66
CA THR A 26 -14.47 -11.05 11.63
C THR A 26 -14.26 -11.99 10.44
N LYS A 27 -13.31 -11.68 9.54
CA LYS A 27 -13.03 -12.47 8.34
C LYS A 27 -11.91 -13.46 8.60
N SER A 28 -12.21 -14.74 8.48
CA SER A 28 -11.21 -15.81 8.49
C SER A 28 -10.88 -16.22 7.06
N PHE A 29 -9.60 -16.35 6.76
CA PHE A 29 -9.17 -16.99 5.52
C PHE A 29 -9.46 -18.48 5.64
N GLY A 30 -9.85 -19.09 4.52
CA GLY A 30 -9.75 -20.54 4.33
C GLY A 30 -8.33 -20.95 3.95
N ASP A 31 -8.21 -22.03 3.19
CA ASP A 31 -6.93 -22.46 2.64
C ASP A 31 -6.28 -21.35 1.81
N CYS A 32 -5.00 -21.09 2.06
CA CYS A 32 -4.24 -20.07 1.34
C CYS A 32 -3.34 -20.72 0.31
N GLU A 33 -3.47 -20.37 -0.97
CA GLU A 33 -2.54 -20.78 -2.03
C GLU A 33 -1.15 -20.17 -1.81
N ALA A 34 -1.09 -18.88 -1.44
CA ALA A 34 0.14 -18.13 -1.23
C ALA A 34 0.30 -17.68 0.23
N ILE A 35 1.48 -17.96 0.80
CA ILE A 35 1.95 -17.47 2.11
C ILE A 35 3.46 -17.24 1.96
N GLU A 36 3.82 -16.03 1.55
CA GLU A 36 5.18 -15.71 1.14
C GLU A 36 5.75 -14.59 1.98
N ALA A 37 6.98 -14.77 2.47
CA ALA A 37 7.72 -13.71 3.13
C ALA A 37 8.97 -13.31 2.34
N ASN A 38 9.29 -12.02 2.37
CA ASN A 38 10.58 -11.49 1.93
C ASN A 38 11.24 -10.76 3.09
N VAL A 39 12.54 -10.91 3.20
CA VAL A 39 13.35 -10.27 4.23
C VAL A 39 14.50 -9.51 3.59
N SER A 40 14.78 -8.32 4.10
CA SER A 40 15.98 -7.53 3.81
C SER A 40 16.59 -7.02 5.11
N SER A 41 17.71 -6.28 5.03
CA SER A 41 18.48 -5.84 6.20
C SER A 41 17.66 -4.98 7.18
N GLN A 42 16.66 -4.25 6.69
CA GLN A 42 15.84 -3.33 7.49
C GLN A 42 14.34 -3.63 7.43
N LYS A 43 13.89 -4.56 6.58
CA LYS A 43 12.47 -4.77 6.31
C LYS A 43 12.13 -6.25 6.25
N PHE A 44 10.90 -6.60 6.62
CA PHE A 44 10.26 -7.77 6.04
C PHE A 44 8.88 -7.43 5.50
N SER A 45 8.43 -8.25 4.55
CA SER A 45 7.09 -8.19 3.98
C SER A 45 6.47 -9.58 4.00
N ILE A 46 5.17 -9.68 4.23
CA ILE A 46 4.38 -10.90 4.08
C ILE A 46 3.24 -10.66 3.08
N TYR A 47 3.02 -11.64 2.22
CA TYR A 47 1.89 -11.75 1.31
C TYR A 47 1.14 -13.04 1.60
N ILE A 48 -0.17 -12.94 1.87
CA ILE A 48 -1.05 -14.06 2.12
C ILE A 48 -2.28 -13.92 1.23
N ALA A 49 -2.60 -14.93 0.45
CA ALA A 49 -3.79 -14.92 -0.39
C ALA A 49 -4.47 -16.29 -0.43
N GLN A 50 -5.81 -16.30 -0.46
CA GLN A 50 -6.55 -17.55 -0.67
C GLN A 50 -6.27 -18.12 -2.05
N LYS A 51 -6.19 -17.25 -3.07
CA LYS A 51 -5.75 -17.58 -4.43
C LYS A 51 -4.59 -16.71 -4.87
N GLU A 52 -3.58 -17.29 -5.53
CA GLU A 52 -2.47 -16.50 -6.09
C GLU A 52 -2.99 -15.65 -7.26
N LEU A 53 -2.84 -14.33 -7.14
CA LEU A 53 -3.32 -13.39 -8.16
C LEU A 53 -2.19 -12.78 -8.98
N ARG A 54 -0.92 -12.92 -8.57
CA ARG A 54 0.22 -12.31 -9.26
C ARG A 54 0.63 -13.10 -10.51
N GLU A 55 0.60 -14.44 -10.44
CA GLU A 55 0.92 -15.31 -11.57
C GLU A 55 -0.38 -15.98 -12.07
N GLY A 56 -0.78 -15.73 -13.33
CA GLY A 56 -1.89 -16.43 -13.99
C GLY A 56 -3.11 -15.59 -14.39
N TYR A 57 -3.32 -14.40 -13.82
CA TYR A 57 -4.47 -13.52 -14.15
C TYR A 57 -4.07 -12.25 -14.92
N GLY A 58 -2.97 -12.27 -15.68
CA GLY A 58 -2.51 -11.12 -16.48
C GLY A 58 -1.50 -10.20 -15.79
N GLY A 59 -0.82 -10.66 -14.74
CA GLY A 59 0.44 -10.06 -14.26
C GLY A 59 0.39 -8.62 -13.71
N ARG A 60 -0.77 -8.08 -13.31
CA ARG A 60 -0.91 -6.66 -12.90
C ARG A 60 -1.84 -6.42 -11.72
N TYR A 61 -1.63 -7.12 -10.60
CA TYR A 61 -2.07 -6.60 -9.31
C TYR A 61 -0.89 -5.91 -8.63
N GLU A 62 -0.50 -4.74 -9.15
CA GLU A 62 0.31 -3.80 -8.37
C GLU A 62 -0.57 -3.26 -7.24
N LEU A 63 -0.54 -3.92 -6.09
CA LEU A 63 -1.33 -3.55 -4.90
C LEU A 63 -0.68 -2.43 -4.09
N SER A 64 0.05 -1.52 -4.74
CA SER A 64 0.68 -0.36 -4.12
C SER A 64 0.67 0.85 -5.05
N GLY A 65 -0.23 1.81 -4.80
CA GLY A 65 -0.13 3.18 -5.32
C GLY A 65 -0.31 3.42 -6.82
N GLY A 66 -0.42 2.37 -7.64
CA GLY A 66 -0.77 2.44 -9.06
C GLY A 66 -2.12 1.79 -9.28
N GLN A 67 -2.99 2.42 -10.07
CA GLN A 67 -4.32 1.90 -10.35
C GLN A 67 -4.24 0.44 -10.86
N PRO A 68 -5.17 -0.45 -10.43
CA PRO A 68 -5.25 -1.78 -11.00
C PRO A 68 -5.52 -1.66 -12.50
N ILE A 69 -4.51 -1.94 -13.33
CA ILE A 69 -4.73 -2.16 -14.77
C ILE A 69 -5.25 -3.59 -14.89
N THR A 70 -6.53 -3.78 -14.56
CA THR A 70 -7.22 -5.04 -14.77
C THR A 70 -7.84 -5.05 -16.16
N ASP A 71 -7.13 -5.59 -17.14
CA ASP A 71 -7.75 -6.10 -18.38
C ASP A 71 -8.61 -7.36 -18.10
N ASN A 72 -8.56 -7.90 -16.87
CA ASN A 72 -9.33 -9.07 -16.47
C ASN A 72 -10.64 -8.68 -15.77
N VAL A 73 -11.76 -8.97 -16.44
CA VAL A 73 -13.10 -8.44 -16.12
C VAL A 73 -13.66 -8.92 -14.78
N ASN A 74 -13.15 -10.00 -14.16
CA ASN A 74 -13.62 -10.46 -12.84
C ASN A 74 -12.49 -11.15 -12.04
N PRO A 75 -11.86 -10.49 -11.05
CA PRO A 75 -11.00 -11.20 -10.09
C PRO A 75 -11.79 -12.31 -9.41
N PRO A 76 -11.19 -13.48 -9.14
CA PRO A 76 -11.85 -14.48 -8.34
C PRO A 76 -12.12 -13.91 -6.94
N ASN A 77 -13.19 -14.41 -6.34
CA ASN A 77 -13.50 -14.23 -4.93
C ASN A 77 -12.30 -14.67 -4.08
N ASN A 78 -11.73 -13.73 -3.34
CA ASN A 78 -10.43 -13.87 -2.69
C ASN A 78 -10.31 -12.89 -1.51
N PHE A 79 -9.62 -13.35 -0.46
CA PHE A 79 -9.03 -12.49 0.54
C PHE A 79 -7.52 -12.43 0.33
N VAL A 80 -6.98 -11.22 0.39
CA VAL A 80 -5.54 -10.95 0.31
C VAL A 80 -5.14 -10.10 1.50
N PHE A 81 -4.08 -10.52 2.18
CA PHE A 81 -3.47 -9.79 3.27
C PHE A 81 -2.01 -9.49 2.93
N MET A 82 -1.63 -8.24 3.07
CA MET A 82 -0.27 -7.77 2.88
C MET A 82 0.16 -7.02 4.12
N MET A 83 1.36 -7.32 4.60
CA MET A 83 1.96 -6.55 5.68
C MET A 83 3.43 -6.30 5.41
N ASP A 84 3.87 -5.09 5.70
CA ASP A 84 5.26 -4.65 5.61
C ASP A 84 5.67 -4.08 6.95
N VAL A 85 6.90 -4.35 7.38
CA VAL A 85 7.48 -3.76 8.59
C VAL A 85 8.87 -3.24 8.27
N ASN A 86 9.11 -1.96 8.51
CA ASN A 86 10.40 -1.30 8.32
C ASN A 86 11.00 -0.96 9.69
N PHE A 87 12.22 -1.40 9.96
CA PHE A 87 12.94 -1.23 11.22
C PHE A 87 14.03 -0.18 11.06
N LYS A 88 13.90 0.96 11.75
CA LYS A 88 14.90 2.04 11.76
C LYS A 88 16.32 1.52 12.04
N ASN A 89 16.45 0.64 13.02
CA ASN A 89 17.74 0.16 13.51
C ASN A 89 18.13 -1.22 12.93
N GLY A 90 17.56 -1.59 11.79
CA GLY A 90 17.74 -2.91 11.19
C GLY A 90 16.83 -3.98 11.78
N LEU A 91 16.61 -5.04 11.01
CA LEU A 91 15.82 -6.19 11.41
C LEU A 91 16.70 -7.23 12.12
N LYS A 92 16.40 -7.50 13.39
CA LYS A 92 16.91 -8.69 14.07
C LYS A 92 16.13 -9.92 13.58
N PHE A 93 16.79 -10.84 12.88
CA PHE A 93 16.17 -12.05 12.36
C PHE A 93 17.02 -13.30 12.64
N PRO A 94 16.40 -14.42 13.08
CA PRO A 94 14.96 -14.59 13.32
C PRO A 94 14.46 -13.79 14.54
N ILE A 95 13.16 -13.52 14.57
CA ILE A 95 12.45 -13.01 15.75
C ILE A 95 11.88 -14.24 16.47
N GLU A 96 12.46 -14.57 17.62
CA GLU A 96 11.92 -15.60 18.52
C GLU A 96 10.91 -14.97 19.50
N GLU A 97 10.12 -15.79 20.20
CA GLU A 97 9.10 -15.27 21.13
C GLU A 97 9.66 -14.36 22.23
N LYS A 98 10.89 -14.62 22.69
CA LYS A 98 11.60 -13.80 23.67
C LYS A 98 12.07 -12.44 23.11
N ASP A 99 12.14 -12.33 21.79
CA ASP A 99 12.59 -11.17 21.03
C ASP A 99 11.41 -10.42 20.41
N SER A 100 10.18 -10.66 20.90
CA SER A 100 8.97 -10.10 20.32
C SER A 100 9.00 -8.58 20.27
N VAL A 101 8.41 -8.02 19.22
CA VAL A 101 8.49 -6.58 18.93
C VAL A 101 7.08 -5.99 18.79
N TYR A 102 6.89 -4.81 19.37
CA TYR A 102 5.70 -4.00 19.17
C TYR A 102 6.02 -2.80 18.27
N VAL A 103 5.24 -2.60 17.23
CA VAL A 103 5.33 -1.47 16.32
C VAL A 103 4.01 -0.70 16.36
N SER A 104 4.05 0.55 16.82
CA SER A 104 2.85 1.36 17.07
C SER A 104 2.58 2.46 16.03
N LEU A 105 3.50 2.63 15.07
CA LEU A 105 3.37 3.64 14.02
C LEU A 105 3.08 2.95 12.69
N SER A 106 1.92 3.22 12.11
CA SER A 106 1.67 2.80 10.73
C SER A 106 2.39 3.74 9.75
N ASN A 107 2.75 3.22 8.57
CA ASN A 107 3.29 4.01 7.47
C ASN A 107 2.31 5.10 7.00
N VAL A 108 1.02 4.80 7.03
CA VAL A 108 -0.03 5.74 6.58
C VAL A 108 -0.14 6.92 7.53
N LYS A 109 -0.16 6.65 8.84
CA LYS A 109 -0.16 7.71 9.85
C LYS A 109 1.14 8.50 9.83
N LYS A 110 2.30 7.84 9.68
CA LYS A 110 3.57 8.55 9.53
C LYS A 110 3.51 9.51 8.34
N GLY A 111 3.13 9.02 7.16
CA GLY A 111 3.04 9.86 5.95
C GLY A 111 2.05 11.01 6.10
N TYR A 112 0.90 10.77 6.74
CA TYR A 112 -0.08 11.82 7.03
C TYR A 112 0.45 12.86 8.01
N ASP A 113 1.06 12.43 9.12
CA ASP A 113 1.66 13.33 10.11
C ASP A 113 2.80 14.16 9.50
N ASP A 114 3.62 13.54 8.63
CA ASP A 114 4.70 14.21 7.90
C ASP A 114 4.15 15.26 6.92
N ASP A 115 3.10 14.96 6.13
CA ASP A 115 2.44 15.94 5.26
C ASP A 115 1.86 17.11 6.06
N MET A 116 1.19 16.83 7.18
CA MET A 116 0.63 17.85 8.06
C MET A 116 1.72 18.73 8.69
N ASN A 117 2.86 18.15 9.08
CA ASN A 117 3.98 18.90 9.59
C ASN A 117 4.63 19.76 8.50
N MET A 118 4.77 19.24 7.29
CA MET A 118 5.26 20.01 6.14
C MET A 118 4.36 21.19 5.84
N ARG A 119 3.03 20.99 5.80
CA ARG A 119 2.04 22.06 5.63
C ARG A 119 2.16 23.14 6.69
N LYS A 120 2.28 22.76 7.98
CA LYS A 120 2.51 23.72 9.07
C LYS A 120 3.82 24.50 8.89
N GLN A 121 4.90 23.82 8.46
CA GLN A 121 6.17 24.49 8.18
C GLN A 121 6.04 25.50 7.03
N ILE A 122 5.30 25.16 5.97
CA ILE A 122 4.95 26.06 4.86
C ILE A 122 4.16 27.27 5.37
N GLU A 123 3.08 27.03 6.13
CA GLU A 123 2.22 28.08 6.68
C GLU A 123 2.98 29.02 7.62
N SER A 124 3.90 28.48 8.43
CA SER A 124 4.76 29.27 9.32
C SER A 124 5.79 30.12 8.57
N LYS A 125 6.11 29.77 7.32
CA LYS A 125 7.13 30.44 6.50
C LYS A 125 6.48 31.31 5.43
N ASN A 126 6.22 32.57 5.77
CA ASN A 126 5.81 33.63 4.84
C ASN A 126 4.76 33.18 3.80
N TYR A 127 3.65 32.62 4.31
CA TYR A 127 2.52 32.08 3.55
C TYR A 127 2.12 32.94 2.33
N ASN A 128 2.10 34.26 2.48
CA ASN A 128 1.74 35.19 1.41
C ASN A 128 2.68 35.11 0.20
N ARG A 129 3.97 34.84 0.41
CA ARG A 129 4.94 34.66 -0.68
C ARG A 129 4.75 33.32 -1.37
N ILE A 130 4.53 32.25 -0.61
CA ILE A 130 4.31 30.90 -1.14
C ILE A 130 3.00 30.81 -1.91
N GLU A 131 1.92 31.36 -1.36
CA GLU A 131 0.61 31.40 -2.01
C GLU A 131 0.66 32.22 -3.30
N LYS A 132 1.38 33.36 -3.30
CA LYS A 132 1.60 34.16 -4.50
C LYS A 132 2.42 33.39 -5.56
N GLU A 133 3.45 32.65 -5.17
CA GLU A 133 4.22 31.80 -6.08
C GLU A 133 3.39 30.65 -6.65
N LYS A 134 2.57 30.00 -5.82
CA LYS A 134 1.63 28.95 -6.24
C LYS A 134 0.59 29.47 -7.23
N GLN A 135 -0.01 30.63 -6.98
CA GLN A 135 -0.96 31.27 -7.89
C GLN A 135 -0.30 31.62 -9.23
N ASN A 136 0.90 32.21 -9.18
CA ASN A 136 1.67 32.52 -10.39
C ASN A 136 2.01 31.25 -11.17
N PHE A 137 2.40 30.17 -10.50
CA PHE A 137 2.69 28.88 -11.14
C PHE A 137 1.45 28.26 -11.79
N GLU A 138 0.29 28.25 -11.12
CA GLU A 138 -0.95 27.72 -11.71
C GLU A 138 -1.43 28.53 -12.91
N ILE A 139 -1.25 29.86 -12.89
CA ILE A 139 -1.50 30.73 -14.06
C ILE A 139 -0.58 30.36 -15.23
N SER A 140 0.74 30.27 -14.99
CA SER A 140 1.72 29.88 -16.01
C SER A 140 1.42 28.49 -16.59
N LYS A 141 1.15 27.52 -15.71
CA LYS A 141 0.81 26.14 -16.08
C LYS A 141 -0.44 26.07 -16.95
N LYS A 142 -1.50 26.81 -16.60
CA LYS A 142 -2.73 26.83 -17.40
C LYS A 142 -2.47 27.41 -18.80
N SER A 143 -1.74 28.51 -18.88
CA SER A 143 -1.36 29.12 -20.16
C SER A 143 -0.55 28.14 -21.04
N VAL A 144 0.44 27.46 -20.45
CA VAL A 144 1.25 26.46 -21.16
C VAL A 144 0.42 25.25 -21.58
N GLN A 145 -0.48 24.75 -20.73
CA GLN A 145 -1.37 23.65 -21.09
C GLN A 145 -2.27 23.99 -22.30
N ASP A 146 -2.78 25.21 -22.37
CA ASP A 146 -3.58 25.65 -23.51
C ASP A 146 -2.72 25.74 -24.78
N GLN A 147 -1.48 26.23 -24.68
CA GLN A 147 -0.53 26.26 -25.80
C GLN A 147 -0.09 24.85 -26.25
N ILE A 148 0.14 23.92 -25.33
CA ILE A 148 0.45 22.51 -25.65
C ILE A 148 -0.72 21.85 -26.37
N LYS A 149 -1.98 22.11 -25.96
CA LYS A 149 -3.16 21.59 -26.66
C LYS A 149 -3.23 22.10 -28.09
N GLU A 150 -2.97 23.39 -28.32
CA GLU A 150 -2.92 23.95 -29.67
C GLU A 150 -1.78 23.36 -30.50
N LEU A 151 -0.59 23.20 -29.90
CA LEU A 151 0.57 22.59 -30.53
C LEU A 151 0.27 21.13 -30.93
N THR A 152 -0.38 20.36 -30.05
CA THR A 152 -0.80 18.98 -30.31
C THR A 152 -1.78 18.91 -31.47
N LYS A 153 -2.75 19.83 -31.55
CA LYS A 153 -3.67 19.90 -32.69
C LYS A 153 -2.95 20.18 -34.00
N LYS A 154 -1.95 21.07 -34.01
CA LYS A 154 -1.14 21.37 -35.21
C LYS A 154 -0.33 20.16 -35.65
N PHE A 155 0.26 19.42 -34.71
CA PHE A 155 1.00 18.18 -35.00
C PHE A 155 0.08 17.09 -35.55
N GLN A 156 -1.06 16.83 -34.92
CA GLN A 156 -2.04 15.84 -35.40
C GLN A 156 -2.61 16.18 -36.78
N ALA A 157 -2.73 17.46 -37.11
CA ALA A 157 -3.14 17.93 -38.44
C ALA A 157 -2.00 17.90 -39.48
N GLY A 158 -0.80 17.42 -39.12
CA GLY A 158 0.37 17.36 -40.00
C GLY A 158 0.96 18.72 -40.37
N LYS A 159 0.64 19.79 -39.63
CA LYS A 159 1.05 21.17 -39.95
C LYS A 159 2.45 21.53 -39.45
N ILE A 160 3.04 20.69 -38.61
CA ILE A 160 4.39 20.85 -38.05
C ILE A 160 5.07 19.47 -38.01
N SER A 161 6.40 19.45 -38.11
CA SER A 161 7.18 18.21 -38.04
C SER A 161 7.32 17.70 -36.60
N THR A 162 7.78 16.46 -36.45
CA THR A 162 8.10 15.88 -35.14
C THR A 162 9.18 16.68 -34.41
N ASP A 163 10.21 17.12 -35.12
CA ASP A 163 11.31 17.89 -34.53
C ASP A 163 10.82 19.28 -34.07
N GLU A 164 10.04 19.96 -34.92
CA GLU A 164 9.45 21.26 -34.59
C GLU A 164 8.46 21.17 -33.41
N PHE A 165 7.73 20.05 -33.31
CA PHE A 165 6.88 19.77 -32.16
C PHE A 165 7.70 19.59 -30.88
N GLY A 166 8.80 18.83 -30.94
CA GLY A 166 9.70 18.60 -29.81
C GLY A 166 10.34 19.88 -29.29
N ASP A 167 10.87 20.72 -30.19
CA ASP A 167 11.50 22.00 -29.84
C ASP A 167 10.50 22.96 -29.18
N LYS A 168 9.30 23.09 -29.75
CA LYS A 168 8.25 23.95 -29.19
C LYS A 168 7.70 23.42 -27.87
N LEU A 169 7.58 22.10 -27.72
CA LEU A 169 7.17 21.51 -26.44
C LEU A 169 8.20 21.82 -25.35
N LYS A 170 9.49 21.70 -25.68
CA LYS A 170 10.59 22.02 -24.77
C LYS A 170 10.60 23.50 -24.38
N GLU A 171 10.47 24.38 -25.36
CA GLU A 171 10.38 25.83 -25.14
C GLU A 171 9.22 26.22 -24.19
N LEU A 172 8.11 25.49 -24.27
CA LEU A 172 6.96 25.67 -23.38
C LEU A 172 7.18 25.09 -21.97
N SER A 173 7.94 24.00 -21.83
CA SER A 173 8.17 23.32 -20.55
C SER A 173 9.35 23.88 -19.74
N ASP A 174 10.42 24.32 -20.39
CA ASP A 174 11.66 24.78 -19.75
C ASP A 174 11.43 25.95 -18.77
N PRO A 175 10.60 26.97 -19.09
CA PRO A 175 10.30 28.05 -18.15
C PRO A 175 9.57 27.58 -16.89
N LEU A 176 8.67 26.58 -17.01
CA LEU A 176 7.97 26.01 -15.86
C LEU A 176 8.92 25.24 -14.96
N LEU A 177 9.82 24.44 -15.54
CA LEU A 177 10.85 23.71 -14.80
C LEU A 177 11.77 24.67 -14.03
N LYS A 178 12.26 25.71 -14.71
CA LYS A 178 13.09 26.74 -14.10
C LYS A 178 12.37 27.49 -12.99
N GLN A 179 11.07 27.75 -13.14
CA GLN A 179 10.26 28.38 -12.10
C GLN A 179 10.11 27.47 -10.86
N VAL A 180 10.04 26.15 -11.04
CA VAL A 180 10.04 25.18 -9.92
C VAL A 180 11.40 25.17 -9.22
N GLU A 181 12.49 25.06 -9.99
CA GLU A 181 13.87 25.05 -9.48
C GLU A 181 14.23 26.33 -8.70
N THR A 182 13.70 27.47 -9.14
CA THR A 182 13.97 28.77 -8.51
C THR A 182 12.90 29.21 -7.51
N SER A 183 11.86 28.40 -7.30
CA SER A 183 10.77 28.73 -6.37
C SER A 183 11.32 28.88 -4.95
N TYR A 184 10.76 29.83 -4.19
CA TYR A 184 11.05 29.94 -2.77
C TYR A 184 10.66 28.64 -2.06
N PHE A 185 9.59 27.96 -2.52
CA PHE A 185 9.17 26.65 -2.02
C PHE A 185 10.28 25.59 -2.09
N GLY A 186 11.00 25.50 -3.21
CA GLY A 186 12.13 24.56 -3.38
C GLY A 186 13.37 24.92 -2.54
N ASN A 187 13.44 26.15 -2.02
CA ASN A 187 14.52 26.66 -1.19
C ASN A 187 14.17 26.73 0.31
N ILE A 188 12.96 26.31 0.69
CA ILE A 188 12.59 26.18 2.10
C ILE A 188 13.26 24.92 2.64
N ALA A 189 14.26 25.10 3.52
CA ALA A 189 14.79 23.99 4.31
C ALA A 189 13.67 23.45 5.21
N PHE A 190 13.19 22.24 4.95
CA PHE A 190 12.27 21.54 5.81
C PHE A 190 13.04 20.81 6.89
N ILE A 191 12.51 20.81 8.12
CA ILE A 191 13.00 19.90 9.15
C ILE A 191 12.44 18.54 8.79
N GLU A 192 13.32 17.64 8.34
CA GLU A 192 12.95 16.26 8.07
C GLU A 192 12.60 15.56 9.39
N PRO A 193 11.43 14.91 9.47
CA PRO A 193 11.05 14.15 10.64
C PRO A 193 11.98 12.94 10.81
N GLU A 194 12.36 12.63 12.05
CA GLU A 194 13.19 11.47 12.33
C GLU A 194 12.59 10.18 11.77
N GLU A 195 13.43 9.32 11.19
CA GLU A 195 13.03 7.98 10.83
C GLU A 195 12.60 7.19 12.08
N LYS A 196 11.56 6.35 11.90
CA LYS A 196 10.95 5.53 12.94
C LYS A 196 10.61 4.16 12.36
N THR A 197 10.59 3.15 13.23
CA THR A 197 10.08 1.82 12.87
C THR A 197 8.58 1.90 12.60
N THR A 198 8.15 1.36 11.47
CA THR A 198 6.78 1.44 11.00
C THR A 198 6.24 0.12 10.50
N TYR A 199 4.92 0.01 10.44
CA TYR A 199 4.22 -1.09 9.78
C TYR A 199 3.23 -0.60 8.73
N SER A 200 2.90 -1.43 7.75
CA SER A 200 1.77 -1.25 6.86
C SER A 200 0.98 -2.54 6.83
N ILE A 201 -0.35 -2.46 6.87
CA ILE A 201 -1.24 -3.61 6.71
C ILE A 201 -2.31 -3.20 5.72
N ASN A 202 -2.40 -3.94 4.62
CA ASN A 202 -3.44 -3.80 3.61
C ASN A 202 -4.20 -5.14 3.51
N PHE A 203 -5.52 -5.07 3.57
CA PHE A 203 -6.40 -6.21 3.42
C PHE A 203 -7.39 -5.96 2.28
N VAL A 204 -7.38 -6.83 1.29
CA VAL A 204 -8.28 -6.76 0.14
C VAL A 204 -9.31 -7.87 0.24
N ASN A 205 -10.58 -7.48 0.12
CA ASN A 205 -11.71 -8.38 0.04
C ASN A 205 -12.39 -8.19 -1.32
N THR A 206 -12.12 -9.10 -2.26
CA THR A 206 -12.70 -9.01 -3.60
C THR A 206 -14.17 -9.44 -3.65
N TYR A 207 -14.70 -10.11 -2.62
CA TYR A 207 -16.13 -10.40 -2.51
C TYR A 207 -16.94 -9.11 -2.32
N GLU A 208 -16.49 -8.26 -1.40
CA GLU A 208 -17.12 -6.96 -1.10
C GLU A 208 -16.57 -5.83 -1.98
N GLN A 209 -15.56 -6.12 -2.81
CA GLN A 209 -14.82 -5.18 -3.64
C GLN A 209 -14.31 -3.98 -2.83
N ILE A 210 -13.65 -4.27 -1.70
CA ILE A 210 -13.07 -3.28 -0.79
C ILE A 210 -11.60 -3.56 -0.50
N GLU A 211 -10.89 -2.49 -0.14
CA GLU A 211 -9.56 -2.52 0.45
C GLU A 211 -9.60 -1.82 1.80
N SER A 212 -8.97 -2.42 2.79
CA SER A 212 -8.81 -1.86 4.13
C SER A 212 -7.34 -1.62 4.40
N GLN A 213 -7.02 -0.42 4.88
CA GLN A 213 -5.66 -0.02 5.17
C GLN A 213 -5.54 0.42 6.63
N ALA A 214 -4.62 -0.20 7.37
CA ALA A 214 -4.39 0.16 8.77
C ALA A 214 -3.81 1.57 8.88
N PHE A 215 -4.49 2.42 9.65
CA PHE A 215 -4.10 3.81 9.87
C PHE A 215 -3.37 4.01 11.19
N SER A 216 -3.85 3.43 12.28
CA SER A 216 -3.19 3.54 13.59
C SER A 216 -3.40 2.27 14.38
N GLY A 217 -2.58 2.00 15.38
CA GLY A 217 -2.69 0.77 16.15
C GLY A 217 -1.36 0.23 16.61
N ILE A 218 -1.37 -1.03 17.01
CA ILE A 218 -0.20 -1.77 17.46
C ILE A 218 -0.14 -3.07 16.66
N LEU A 219 1.00 -3.29 15.99
CA LEU A 219 1.40 -4.59 15.48
C LEU A 219 2.34 -5.24 16.49
N HIS A 220 2.00 -6.43 16.95
CA HIS A 220 2.84 -7.28 17.78
C HIS A 220 3.37 -8.45 16.95
N ILE A 221 4.68 -8.47 16.75
CA ILE A 221 5.39 -9.53 16.05
C ILE A 221 5.93 -10.48 17.10
N LYS A 222 5.21 -11.57 17.34
CA LYS A 222 5.57 -12.55 18.36
C LYS A 222 6.70 -13.45 17.89
N LYS A 223 6.61 -13.95 16.65
CA LYS A 223 7.61 -14.85 16.07
C LYS A 223 7.68 -14.65 14.56
N PHE A 224 8.90 -14.65 14.02
CA PHE A 224 9.14 -14.62 12.58
C PHE A 224 10.48 -15.27 12.24
N ASN A 225 10.43 -16.33 11.44
CA ASN A 225 11.61 -17.00 10.91
C ASN A 225 11.33 -17.49 9.47
N LYS A 226 12.22 -18.33 8.93
CA LYS A 226 12.11 -18.84 7.55
C LYS A 226 10.92 -19.79 7.33
N ASP A 227 10.35 -20.33 8.41
CA ASP A 227 9.33 -21.38 8.37
C ASP A 227 7.95 -20.88 8.83
N GLU A 228 7.88 -19.88 9.72
CA GLU A 228 6.62 -19.41 10.29
C GLU A 228 6.58 -17.92 10.63
N LEU A 229 5.36 -17.39 10.68
CA LEU A 229 5.03 -16.04 11.11
C LEU A 229 3.87 -16.11 12.13
N VAL A 230 4.09 -15.50 13.30
CA VAL A 230 3.08 -15.31 14.34
C VAL A 230 2.99 -13.83 14.71
N VAL A 231 1.91 -13.18 14.30
CA VAL A 231 1.65 -11.77 14.59
C VAL A 231 0.20 -11.52 15.01
N SER A 232 -0.01 -10.45 15.76
CA SER A 232 -1.33 -9.93 16.07
C SER A 232 -1.33 -8.43 15.94
N PHE A 233 -2.44 -7.85 15.50
CA PHE A 233 -2.58 -6.40 15.42
C PHE A 233 -3.95 -5.94 15.92
N SER A 234 -4.01 -4.70 16.38
CA SER A 234 -5.25 -4.01 16.72
C SER A 234 -5.11 -2.51 16.49
N GLY A 235 -6.18 -1.85 16.08
CA GLY A 235 -6.14 -0.41 15.83
C GLY A 235 -7.30 0.09 14.98
N ASN A 236 -7.10 1.21 14.29
CA ASN A 236 -8.06 1.79 13.36
C ASN A 236 -7.61 1.57 11.92
N HIS A 237 -8.57 1.32 11.03
CA HIS A 237 -8.35 1.28 9.59
C HIS A 237 -9.27 2.23 8.84
N MET A 238 -8.92 2.48 7.59
CA MET A 238 -9.80 3.09 6.61
C MET A 238 -10.17 2.03 5.58
N VAL A 239 -11.45 1.99 5.19
CA VAL A 239 -11.95 1.07 4.17
C VAL A 239 -12.36 1.89 2.97
N ASN A 240 -11.81 1.54 1.82
CA ASN A 240 -12.09 2.12 0.52
C ASN A 240 -12.71 1.08 -0.40
N CYS A 241 -13.49 1.54 -1.37
CA CYS A 241 -13.89 0.69 -2.48
C CYS A 241 -12.72 0.43 -3.41
N LEU A 242 -12.65 -0.78 -3.97
CA LEU A 242 -11.85 -1.02 -5.15
C LEU A 242 -12.43 -0.23 -6.34
N ALA A 243 -11.57 0.20 -7.26
CA ALA A 243 -11.93 1.03 -8.40
C ALA A 243 -13.13 0.48 -9.20
N LYS A 244 -13.18 -0.85 -9.37
CA LYS A 244 -14.26 -1.55 -10.08
C LYS A 244 -15.63 -1.31 -9.46
N ARG A 245 -15.75 -1.32 -8.12
CA ARG A 245 -17.02 -1.08 -7.44
C ARG A 245 -17.50 0.35 -7.67
N ALA A 246 -16.61 1.33 -7.48
CA ALA A 246 -16.95 2.72 -7.75
C ALA A 246 -17.34 2.97 -9.21
N ALA A 247 -16.72 2.27 -10.17
CA ALA A 247 -17.03 2.38 -11.59
C ALA A 247 -18.34 1.66 -12.02
N THR A 248 -18.95 0.86 -11.15
CA THR A 248 -20.13 0.05 -11.50
C THR A 248 -21.37 0.92 -11.74
N SER A 249 -21.55 1.97 -10.94
CA SER A 249 -22.63 2.95 -11.10
C SER A 249 -22.29 4.23 -10.35
N ARG A 250 -22.97 5.33 -10.71
CA ARG A 250 -22.88 6.59 -9.97
C ARG A 250 -23.29 6.43 -8.50
N GLU A 251 -24.31 5.61 -8.23
CA GLU A 251 -24.77 5.32 -6.88
C GLU A 251 -23.66 4.63 -6.05
N GLU A 252 -22.93 3.68 -6.63
CA GLU A 252 -21.80 3.05 -5.95
C GLU A 252 -20.63 4.02 -5.77
N GLU A 253 -20.34 4.89 -6.74
CA GLU A 253 -19.32 5.94 -6.56
C GLU A 253 -19.65 6.85 -5.36
N GLU A 254 -20.90 7.30 -5.27
CA GLU A 254 -21.38 8.15 -4.17
C GLU A 254 -21.28 7.42 -2.83
N LYS A 255 -21.65 6.12 -2.76
CA LYS A 255 -21.45 5.28 -1.56
C LYS A 255 -19.98 5.16 -1.17
N CYS A 256 -19.09 4.95 -2.14
CA CYS A 256 -17.66 4.79 -1.91
C CYS A 256 -16.98 6.04 -1.35
N LYS A 257 -17.60 7.22 -1.54
CA LYS A 257 -17.14 8.52 -1.04
C LYS A 257 -18.12 9.13 -0.03
N ALA A 258 -18.99 8.32 0.58
CA ALA A 258 -20.08 8.84 1.41
C ALA A 258 -19.60 9.48 2.72
N ASN A 259 -18.48 8.99 3.28
CA ASN A 259 -18.03 9.40 4.61
C ASN A 259 -16.75 10.22 4.52
N LYS A 260 -16.78 11.45 5.04
CA LYS A 260 -15.56 12.23 5.27
C LYS A 260 -14.76 11.55 6.38
N SER A 261 -13.49 11.27 6.11
CA SER A 261 -12.61 10.54 7.03
C SER A 261 -12.32 11.36 8.29
N CYS A 262 -12.46 10.75 9.47
CA CYS A 262 -12.06 11.35 10.74
C CYS A 262 -10.55 11.19 10.96
N LEU A 263 -9.94 10.17 10.35
CA LEU A 263 -8.52 9.87 10.44
C LEU A 263 -7.66 10.77 9.53
N MET A 264 -8.14 11.04 8.31
CA MET A 264 -7.52 11.89 7.30
C MET A 264 -8.55 12.86 6.71
N LYS A 265 -8.62 14.07 7.27
CA LYS A 265 -9.76 15.01 7.08
C LYS A 265 -9.97 15.48 5.65
N GLU A 266 -8.97 15.35 4.79
CA GLU A 266 -8.97 15.73 3.38
C GLU A 266 -9.59 14.66 2.47
N PHE A 267 -9.87 13.46 3.01
CA PHE A 267 -10.29 12.30 2.22
C PHE A 267 -11.72 11.88 2.54
N TYR A 268 -12.33 11.22 1.56
CA TYR A 268 -13.61 10.53 1.69
C TYR A 268 -13.37 9.04 1.50
N VAL A 269 -14.02 8.23 2.33
CA VAL A 269 -13.83 6.79 2.42
C VAL A 269 -15.19 6.09 2.46
N LEU A 270 -15.21 4.78 2.20
CA LEU A 270 -16.43 3.99 2.33
C LEU A 270 -16.83 3.89 3.81
N ARG A 271 -15.88 3.57 4.70
CA ARG A 271 -16.07 3.57 6.16
C ARG A 271 -14.72 3.59 6.89
N GLU A 272 -14.77 3.93 8.16
CA GLU A 272 -13.66 3.77 9.12
C GLU A 272 -14.11 2.85 10.25
N GLY A 273 -13.15 2.24 10.95
CA GLY A 273 -13.49 1.37 12.06
C GLY A 273 -12.27 0.83 12.79
N ASN A 274 -12.57 0.21 13.93
CA ASN A 274 -11.60 -0.60 14.65
C ASN A 274 -11.38 -1.92 13.90
N VAL A 275 -10.15 -2.40 13.94
CA VAL A 275 -9.74 -3.67 13.37
C VAL A 275 -8.88 -4.42 14.37
N THR A 276 -9.04 -5.72 14.40
CA THR A 276 -8.12 -6.63 15.07
C THR A 276 -7.71 -7.72 14.11
N GLY A 277 -6.60 -8.39 14.34
CA GLY A 277 -6.25 -9.56 13.55
C GLY A 277 -5.20 -10.41 14.20
N ASN A 278 -5.16 -11.67 13.76
CA ASN A 278 -4.26 -12.68 14.27
C ASN A 278 -3.81 -13.56 13.11
N ILE A 279 -2.50 -13.68 12.95
CA ILE A 279 -1.86 -14.46 11.90
C ILE A 279 -0.91 -15.43 12.59
N ASN A 280 -1.15 -16.72 12.37
CA ASN A 280 -0.29 -17.81 12.79
C ASN A 280 -0.21 -18.78 11.62
N VAL A 281 0.87 -18.69 10.85
CA VAL A 281 1.02 -19.38 9.57
C VAL A 281 2.39 -19.98 9.41
N LYS A 282 2.45 -21.12 8.71
CA LYS A 282 3.68 -21.61 8.10
C LYS A 282 3.86 -20.98 6.73
N LEU A 283 5.09 -20.57 6.42
CA LEU A 283 5.43 -19.99 5.14
C LEU A 283 5.50 -21.09 4.08
N LYS A 284 4.96 -20.80 2.90
CA LYS A 284 5.12 -21.65 1.71
C LYS A 284 6.33 -21.24 0.88
N LYS A 285 6.69 -19.95 0.93
CA LYS A 285 7.86 -19.38 0.27
C LYS A 285 8.54 -18.37 1.17
N PHE A 286 9.87 -18.39 1.18
CA PHE A 286 10.68 -17.44 1.94
C PHE A 286 11.85 -17.00 1.07
N ASN A 287 12.00 -15.69 0.88
CA ASN A 287 13.13 -15.11 0.16
C ASN A 287 13.94 -14.22 1.10
N ASP A 288 15.25 -14.43 1.14
CA ASP A 288 16.19 -13.69 1.99
C ASP A 288 17.12 -12.85 1.11
N TYR A 289 17.07 -11.52 1.30
CA TYR A 289 17.84 -10.51 0.56
C TYR A 289 18.70 -9.65 1.50
N ARG A 290 19.04 -10.17 2.67
CA ARG A 290 19.91 -9.50 3.64
C ARG A 290 21.39 -9.53 3.24
#